data_AF-A0A166CRX6-F1
#
_entry.id   AF-A0A166CRX6-F1
#
_cell.length_a   1.000
_cell.length_b   1.000
_cell.length_c   1.000
_cell.angle_alpha   90.00
_cell.angle_beta   90.00
_cell.angle_gamma   90.00
#
_symmetry.space_group_name_H-M   'P 1'
#
loop_
_entity.id
_entity.type
_entity.pdbx_description
1 polymer ?
#
loop_
_entity_poly.entity_id
_entity_poly.type
_entity_poly.pdbx_seq_one_letter_code
_entity_poly.pdbx_strand_id
1 'polypeptide(L)'
;MSQALDIAKIVPEPNYIQRISPEQLLVVFEACKHLDTAIPAWWYDPSSPKPRRPCPTMLVVSQVCRSWRALTHSTSTLWSEVLLDNVK
;
A
#
# COMPACT_ATOMS: atom_id res chain seq x y z
N MET A 1 -7.55 -36.10 15.53
CA MET A 1 -7.46 -35.46 14.20
C MET A 1 -7.46 -33.96 14.41
N SER A 2 -6.29 -33.33 14.41
CA SER A 2 -6.17 -31.87 14.44
C SER A 2 -4.95 -31.52 13.60
N GLN A 3 -5.19 -31.03 12.38
CA GLN A 3 -4.13 -30.49 11.52
C GLN A 3 -3.76 -29.13 12.08
N ALA A 4 -2.66 -29.06 12.83
CA ALA A 4 -1.98 -27.81 13.10
C ALA A 4 -1.44 -27.29 11.76
N LEU A 5 -2.05 -26.22 11.23
CA LEU A 5 -1.47 -25.49 10.12
C LEU A 5 -0.12 -24.93 10.58
N ASP A 6 0.94 -25.48 10.03
CA ASP A 6 2.31 -25.07 10.26
C ASP A 6 2.54 -23.72 9.55
N ILE A 7 2.18 -22.63 10.22
CA ILE A 7 2.34 -21.24 9.74
C ILE A 7 3.83 -20.86 9.68
N ALA A 8 4.71 -21.68 10.24
CA ALA A 8 6.15 -21.46 10.31
C ALA A 8 6.88 -21.96 9.05
N LYS A 9 6.81 -21.19 7.96
CA LYS A 9 7.81 -21.06 6.86
C LYS A 9 7.16 -20.72 5.51
N ILE A 10 6.31 -19.70 5.46
CA ILE A 10 6.14 -18.99 4.19
C ILE A 10 7.36 -18.06 4.07
N VAL A 11 8.51 -18.61 3.71
CA VAL A 11 9.61 -17.81 3.17
C VAL A 11 9.22 -17.57 1.71
N PRO A 12 8.76 -16.37 1.33
CA PRO A 12 8.41 -16.12 -0.05
C PRO A 12 9.67 -16.35 -0.90
N GLU A 13 9.56 -17.26 -1.86
CA GLU A 13 10.58 -17.46 -2.90
C GLU A 13 11.02 -16.08 -3.44
N PRO A 14 12.31 -15.85 -3.70
CA PRO A 14 12.89 -14.52 -3.97
C PRO A 14 12.32 -13.76 -5.17
N ASN A 15 11.29 -14.27 -5.86
CA ASN A 15 10.59 -13.62 -6.97
C ASN A 15 9.06 -13.71 -6.88
N TYR A 16 8.48 -13.95 -5.70
CA TYR A 16 7.02 -14.05 -5.54
C TYR A 16 6.28 -12.83 -6.12
N ILE A 17 6.80 -11.62 -5.89
CA ILE A 17 6.21 -10.36 -6.38
C ILE A 17 6.18 -10.28 -7.91
N GLN A 18 7.15 -10.90 -8.61
CA GLN A 18 7.19 -10.90 -10.07
C GLN A 18 6.16 -11.85 -10.71
N ARG A 19 5.56 -12.75 -9.91
CA ARG A 19 4.52 -13.68 -10.36
C ARG A 19 3.11 -13.12 -10.23
N ILE A 20 2.95 -12.01 -9.51
CA ILE A 20 1.68 -11.33 -9.35
C ILE A 20 1.37 -10.62 -10.66
N SER A 21 0.18 -10.86 -11.21
CA SER A 21 -0.21 -10.21 -12.46
C SER A 21 -0.40 -8.70 -12.24
N PRO A 22 -0.28 -7.87 -13.29
CA PRO A 22 -0.56 -6.43 -13.18
C PRO A 22 -1.94 -6.15 -12.60
N GLU A 23 -2.96 -6.94 -12.97
CA GLU A 23 -4.33 -6.78 -12.48
C GLU A 23 -4.45 -7.05 -10.98
N GLN A 24 -3.76 -8.08 -10.48
CA GLN A 24 -3.71 -8.38 -9.05
C GLN A 24 -2.95 -7.31 -8.27
N LEU A 25 -1.85 -6.78 -8.82
CA LEU A 25 -1.14 -5.65 -8.22
C LEU A 25 -2.01 -4.39 -8.17
N LEU A 26 -2.81 -4.12 -9.20
CA LEU A 26 -3.73 -2.98 -9.21
C LEU A 26 -4.78 -3.07 -8.11
N VAL A 27 -5.32 -4.26 -7.81
CA VAL A 27 -6.24 -4.44 -6.67
C VAL A 27 -5.57 -4.06 -5.35
N VAL A 28 -4.30 -4.45 -5.17
CA VAL A 28 -3.52 -4.07 -3.99
C VAL A 28 -3.26 -2.56 -3.96
N PHE A 29 -2.92 -1.96 -5.10
CA PHE A 29 -2.64 -0.52 -5.19
C PHE A 29 -3.89 0.32 -4.92
N GLU A 30 -5.07 -0.10 -5.39
CA GLU A 30 -6.33 0.58 -5.04
C GLU A 30 -6.63 0.50 -3.54
N ALA A 31 -6.32 -0.62 -2.89
CA ALA A 31 -6.41 -0.71 -1.43
C ALA A 31 -5.41 0.22 -0.72
N CYS A 32 -4.18 0.33 -1.24
CA CYS A 32 -3.18 1.28 -0.73
C CYS A 32 -3.63 2.74 -0.90
N LYS A 33 -4.23 3.09 -2.04
CA LYS A 33 -4.85 4.41 -2.26
C LYS A 33 -5.93 4.66 -1.21
N HIS A 34 -6.80 3.69 -0.95
CA HIS A 34 -7.85 3.83 0.04
C HIS A 34 -7.29 4.11 1.44
N LEU A 35 -6.18 3.48 1.83
CA LEU A 35 -5.49 3.79 3.10
C LEU A 35 -5.01 5.24 3.18
N ASP A 36 -4.62 5.84 2.06
CA ASP A 36 -4.16 7.23 2.01
C ASP A 36 -5.30 8.25 2.06
N THR A 37 -6.53 7.87 1.70
CA THR A 37 -7.69 8.77 1.63
C THR A 37 -8.81 8.46 2.64
N ALA A 38 -8.75 7.34 3.34
CA ALA A 38 -9.77 6.92 4.31
C ALA A 38 -9.93 7.93 5.45
N ILE A 39 -11.19 8.12 5.87
CA ILE A 39 -11.57 8.94 7.03
C ILE A 39 -12.44 8.06 7.97
N PRO A 40 -12.08 7.91 9.26
CA PRO A 40 -10.86 8.44 9.88
C PRO A 40 -9.61 7.75 9.32
N ALA A 41 -8.51 8.50 9.21
CA ALA A 41 -7.26 7.95 8.70
C ALA A 41 -6.73 6.87 9.66
N TRP A 42 -6.25 5.75 9.13
CA TRP A 42 -5.78 4.61 9.95
C TRP A 42 -4.59 4.96 10.85
N TRP A 43 -3.82 5.97 10.49
CA TRP A 43 -2.68 6.49 11.25
C TRP A 43 -3.07 7.59 12.24
N TYR A 44 -4.33 8.04 12.22
CA TYR A 44 -4.80 9.08 13.12
C TYR A 44 -5.11 8.48 14.49
N ASP A 45 -4.32 8.89 15.47
CA ASP A 45 -4.57 8.61 16.87
C ASP A 45 -4.99 9.92 17.58
N PRO A 46 -6.25 10.06 18.01
CA PRO A 46 -6.74 11.27 18.68
C PRO A 46 -6.09 11.49 20.06
N SER A 47 -5.48 10.46 20.65
CA SER A 47 -4.77 10.56 21.92
C SER A 47 -3.32 11.05 21.76
N SER A 48 -2.81 11.10 20.52
CA SER A 48 -1.45 11.54 20.24
C SER A 48 -1.38 13.07 20.12
N PRO A 49 -0.58 13.76 20.95
CA PRO A 49 -0.48 15.23 20.93
C PRO A 49 0.22 15.77 19.67
N LYS A 50 0.87 14.89 18.89
CA LYS A 50 1.55 15.22 17.63
C LYS A 50 1.34 14.06 16.65
N PRO A 51 0.19 13.98 15.97
CA PRO A 51 -0.03 12.94 14.97
C PRO A 51 1.05 13.05 13.89
N ARG A 52 1.84 11.99 13.74
CA ARG A 52 2.84 11.89 12.67
C ARG A 52 2.20 11.15 11.52
N ARG A 53 1.78 11.89 10.50
CA ARG A 53 1.30 11.28 9.27
C ARG A 53 2.45 10.48 8.63
N PRO A 54 2.27 9.18 8.35
CA PRO A 54 3.24 8.42 7.58
C PRO A 54 3.27 8.91 6.14
N CYS A 55 4.36 8.62 5.43
CA CYS A 55 4.45 8.89 3.99
C CYS A 55 3.26 8.22 3.26
N PRO A 56 2.60 8.90 2.30
CA PRO A 56 1.53 8.29 1.51
C PRO A 56 1.96 6.95 0.93
N THR A 57 1.16 5.92 1.21
CA THR A 57 1.37 4.53 0.80
C THR A 57 1.58 4.42 -0.70
N MET A 58 0.79 5.15 -1.50
CA MET A 58 0.91 5.16 -2.96
C MET A 58 2.25 5.73 -3.45
N LEU A 59 2.81 6.72 -2.75
CA LEU A 59 4.16 7.19 -3.06
C LEU A 59 5.20 6.11 -2.78
N VAL A 60 5.10 5.40 -1.66
CA VAL A 60 6.01 4.29 -1.33
C VAL A 60 5.92 3.17 -2.37
N VAL A 61 4.70 2.77 -2.75
CA VAL A 61 4.43 1.74 -3.76
C VAL A 61 5.08 2.09 -5.12
N SER A 62 4.98 3.35 -5.54
CA SER A 62 5.58 3.83 -6.80
C SER A 62 7.12 3.76 -6.83
N GLN A 63 7.77 3.57 -5.67
CA GLN A 63 9.22 3.55 -5.53
C GLN A 63 9.81 2.14 -5.32
N VAL A 64 8.99 1.09 -5.22
CA VAL A 64 9.47 -0.27 -4.94
C VAL A 64 10.35 -0.82 -6.06
N CYS A 65 9.89 -0.76 -7.31
CA CYS A 65 10.66 -1.20 -8.47
C CYS A 65 10.16 -0.53 -9.76
N ARG A 66 10.90 -0.70 -10.88
CA ARG A 66 10.53 -0.11 -12.17
C ARG A 66 9.17 -0.57 -12.69
N SER A 67 8.82 -1.84 -12.48
CA SER A 67 7.53 -2.39 -12.90
C SER A 67 6.36 -1.75 -12.16
N TRP A 68 6.45 -1.64 -10.84
CA TRP A 68 5.42 -1.00 -10.01
C TRP A 68 5.30 0.48 -10.31
N ARG A 69 6.43 1.17 -10.55
CA ARG A 69 6.42 2.56 -11.00
C ARG A 69 5.70 2.73 -12.34
N ALA A 70 5.99 1.88 -13.32
CA ALA A 70 5.32 1.94 -14.61
C ALA A 70 3.81 1.73 -14.46
N LEU A 71 3.39 0.73 -13.69
CA LEU A 71 1.99 0.40 -13.47
C LEU A 71 1.23 1.49 -12.70
N THR A 72 1.84 2.06 -11.66
CA THR A 72 1.23 3.17 -10.91
C THR A 72 1.13 4.43 -11.77
N HIS A 73 2.12 4.75 -12.59
CA HIS A 73 2.10 5.94 -13.45
C HIS A 73 1.15 5.79 -14.65
N SER A 74 0.95 4.57 -15.16
CA SER A 74 0.01 4.32 -16.26
C SER A 74 -1.46 4.31 -15.82
N THR A 75 -1.72 4.25 -14.52
CA THR A 75 -3.08 4.09 -13.97
C THR A 75 -3.52 5.35 -13.26
N SER A 76 -4.18 6.25 -13.99
CA SER A 76 -4.58 7.57 -13.49
C SER A 76 -5.54 7.53 -12.30
N THR A 77 -6.35 6.48 -12.16
CA THR A 77 -7.29 6.32 -11.04
C THR A 77 -6.58 6.25 -9.69
N LEU A 78 -5.34 5.75 -9.65
CA LEU A 78 -4.54 5.66 -8.42
C LEU A 78 -4.14 7.03 -7.85
N TRP A 79 -4.18 8.08 -8.69
CA TRP A 79 -3.78 9.44 -8.35
C TRP A 79 -4.94 10.44 -8.39
N SER A 80 -6.18 9.97 -8.54
CA SER A 80 -7.35 10.85 -8.66
C SER A 80 -7.62 11.67 -7.39
N GLU A 81 -7.13 11.18 -6.25
CA GLU A 81 -7.30 11.79 -4.93
C GLU A 81 -5.98 11.69 -4.18
N VAL A 82 -5.44 12.85 -3.78
CA VAL A 82 -4.22 12.93 -2.98
C VAL A 82 -4.46 13.91 -1.85
N LEU A 83 -4.38 13.43 -0.61
CA LEU A 83 -4.46 14.29 0.57
C LEU A 83 -3.12 15.00 0.78
N LEU A 84 -3.07 16.30 0.50
CA LEU A 84 -1.91 17.16 0.73
C LEU A 84 -1.96 17.75 2.15
N ASP A 85 -0.87 17.59 2.91
CA ASP A 85 -0.69 18.31 4.16
C ASP A 85 -0.23 19.74 3.84
N ASN A 86 -1.17 20.68 3.82
CA ASN A 86 -0.88 22.10 3.59
C ASN A 86 -0.45 22.85 4.88
N VAL A 87 0.03 22.13 5.89
CA VAL A 87 0.44 22.75 7.16
C VAL A 87 1.80 23.42 6.96
N LYS A 88 1.76 24.75 6.84
CA LYS A 88 2.93 25.64 6.77
C LYS A 88 3.57 25.84 8.14
#